data_AF-A0A3D4NBI6-F1
#
_entry.id   AF-A0A3D4NBI6-F1
#
_cell.length_a   1.000
_cell.length_b   1.000
_cell.length_c   1.000
_cell.angle_alpha   90.00
_cell.angle_beta   90.00
_cell.angle_gamma   90.00
#
_symmetry.space_group_name_H-M   'P 1'
#
loop_
_entity.id
_entity.type
_entity.pdbx_description
1 polymer ?
#
loop_
_entity_poly.entity_id
_entity_poly.type
_entity_poly.pdbx_seq_one_letter_code
_entity_poly.pdbx_strand_id
1 'polypeptide(L)'
;GMGRHGGGAFSGKDPTKVDRSAAYACRWVAKNVVAAGLADRCEIQVAYAIGVAHPLSINVETFGTGKIADEKIAELIAKTFDLRPGAIIRDLDLRKPIYQKTAAYGHFGRDDVDFTWEKTDRAEALKKAAGL
;
A
#
# COMPACT_ATOMS: atom_id res chain seq x y z
N GLY A 1 -1.15 -14.62 7.88
CA GLY A 1 -0.02 -15.54 8.11
C GLY A 1 1.19 -14.82 8.65
N MET A 2 1.53 -13.67 8.08
CA MET A 2 2.39 -12.62 8.67
C MET A 2 1.80 -11.29 8.17
N GLY A 3 1.62 -10.31 9.06
CA GLY A 3 0.79 -9.12 8.83
C GLY A 3 -0.68 -9.31 9.24
N ARG A 4 -1.27 -8.29 9.86
CA ARG A 4 -2.68 -8.30 10.33
C ARG A 4 -3.65 -8.09 9.15
N HIS A 5 -4.84 -8.69 9.23
CA HIS A 5 -5.82 -8.67 8.14
C HIS A 5 -7.11 -7.93 8.55
N GLY A 6 -7.58 -7.01 7.71
CA GLY A 6 -8.79 -6.19 7.97
C GLY A 6 -10.13 -6.91 7.73
N GLY A 7 -10.11 -8.10 7.12
CA GLY A 7 -11.27 -9.00 6.97
C GLY A 7 -11.89 -9.05 5.56
N GLY A 8 -11.61 -8.08 4.69
CA GLY A 8 -12.16 -8.02 3.33
C GLY A 8 -11.52 -9.04 2.37
N ALA A 9 -12.35 -9.83 1.67
CA ALA A 9 -11.87 -10.69 0.58
C ALA A 9 -11.46 -9.87 -0.67
N PHE A 10 -10.56 -10.42 -1.50
CA PHE A 10 -10.13 -9.77 -2.74
C PHE A 10 -10.94 -10.21 -3.97
N SER A 11 -10.97 -11.50 -4.32
CA SER A 11 -11.53 -12.04 -5.56
C SER A 11 -13.02 -11.71 -5.77
N GLY A 12 -13.44 -11.51 -7.02
CA GLY A 12 -14.82 -11.13 -7.38
C GLY A 12 -15.18 -9.65 -7.22
N LYS A 13 -14.29 -8.82 -6.64
CA LYS A 13 -14.53 -7.38 -6.43
C LYS A 13 -13.81 -6.54 -7.48
N ASP A 14 -14.48 -5.56 -8.07
CA ASP A 14 -13.80 -4.55 -8.91
C ASP A 14 -13.01 -3.55 -8.02
N PRO A 15 -12.09 -2.74 -8.57
CA PRO A 15 -11.16 -1.96 -7.77
C PRO A 15 -11.77 -0.76 -7.05
N THR A 16 -13.07 -0.47 -7.25
CA THR A 16 -13.78 0.52 -6.41
C THR A 16 -13.98 0.02 -4.98
N LYS A 17 -13.82 -1.28 -4.72
CA LYS A 17 -14.00 -1.89 -3.40
C LYS A 17 -12.67 -1.79 -2.65
N VAL A 18 -12.63 -0.94 -1.63
CA VAL A 18 -11.42 -0.63 -0.86
C VAL A 18 -10.80 -1.85 -0.20
N ASP A 19 -11.59 -2.90 0.09
CA ASP A 19 -11.08 -4.20 0.54
C ASP A 19 -9.97 -4.75 -0.36
N ARG A 20 -10.05 -4.52 -1.68
CA ARG A 20 -9.00 -4.90 -2.64
C ARG A 20 -8.03 -3.75 -2.87
N SER A 21 -8.54 -2.59 -3.32
CA SER A 21 -7.67 -1.51 -3.79
C SER A 21 -6.82 -0.90 -2.69
N ALA A 22 -7.38 -0.69 -1.50
CA ALA A 22 -6.61 -0.16 -0.38
C ALA A 22 -5.63 -1.21 0.18
N ALA A 23 -5.97 -2.50 0.17
CA ALA A 23 -5.02 -3.55 0.55
C ALA A 23 -3.82 -3.62 -0.42
N TYR A 24 -4.06 -3.49 -1.72
CA TYR A 24 -3.00 -3.38 -2.72
C TYR A 24 -2.17 -2.11 -2.52
N ALA A 25 -2.81 -0.98 -2.22
CA ALA A 25 -2.12 0.27 -1.91
C ALA A 25 -1.26 0.13 -0.63
N CYS A 26 -1.75 -0.51 0.44
CA CYS A 26 -0.94 -0.78 1.63
C CYS A 26 0.29 -1.63 1.32
N ARG A 27 0.15 -2.66 0.47
CA ARG A 27 1.30 -3.45 0.00
C ARG A 27 2.30 -2.57 -0.74
N TRP A 28 1.83 -1.76 -1.69
CA TRP A 28 2.65 -0.85 -2.47
C TRP A 28 3.41 0.13 -1.58
N VAL A 29 2.71 0.78 -0.65
CA VAL A 29 3.30 1.71 0.33
C VAL A 29 4.35 1.00 1.20
N ALA A 30 4.00 -0.11 1.85
CA ALA A 30 4.93 -0.83 2.73
C ALA A 30 6.19 -1.30 1.99
N LYS A 31 6.03 -1.80 0.75
CA LYS A 31 7.16 -2.22 -0.10
C LYS A 31 8.07 -1.04 -0.44
N ASN A 32 7.49 0.13 -0.73
CA ASN A 32 8.26 1.35 -0.98
C ASN A 32 8.96 1.90 0.26
N VAL A 33 8.35 1.82 1.45
CA VAL A 33 8.98 2.21 2.72
C VAL A 33 10.23 1.36 2.99
N VAL A 34 10.12 0.05 2.81
CA VAL A 34 11.26 -0.87 2.98
C VAL A 34 12.32 -0.65 1.89
N ALA A 35 11.91 -0.52 0.63
CA ALA A 35 12.84 -0.27 -0.48
C ALA A 35 13.56 1.09 -0.38
N ALA A 36 12.92 2.10 0.21
CA ALA A 36 13.54 3.39 0.54
C ALA A 36 14.58 3.28 1.67
N GLY A 37 14.67 2.12 2.31
CA GLY A 37 15.55 1.87 3.45
C GLY A 37 15.11 2.61 4.70
N LEU A 38 13.82 2.97 4.83
CA LEU A 38 13.28 3.62 6.03
C LEU A 38 13.06 2.64 7.19
N ALA A 39 12.85 1.37 6.88
CA ALA A 39 12.72 0.28 7.84
C ALA A 39 13.04 -1.07 7.19
N ASP A 40 13.43 -2.07 7.97
CA ASP A 40 13.62 -3.44 7.47
C ASP A 40 12.29 -4.22 7.42
N ARG A 41 11.33 -3.82 8.26
CA ARG A 41 9.98 -4.37 8.33
C ARG A 41 8.97 -3.24 8.53
N CYS A 42 7.84 -3.29 7.83
CA CYS A 42 6.80 -2.28 7.93
C CYS A 42 5.40 -2.90 7.77
N GLU A 43 4.49 -2.56 8.69
CA GLU A 43 3.05 -2.83 8.56
C GLU A 43 2.32 -1.49 8.39
N ILE A 44 1.38 -1.45 7.44
CA ILE A 44 0.53 -0.29 7.15
C ILE A 44 -0.93 -0.68 7.32
N GLN A 45 -1.66 0.10 8.10
CA GLN A 45 -3.11 -0.02 8.24
C GLN A 45 -3.78 1.26 7.75
N VAL A 46 -4.85 1.11 6.98
CA VAL A 46 -5.72 2.23 6.58
C VAL A 46 -7.17 1.88 6.89
N ALA A 47 -7.96 2.90 7.24
CA ALA A 47 -9.40 2.76 7.49
C ALA A 47 -10.19 3.77 6.66
N TYR A 48 -11.37 3.38 6.19
CA TYR A 48 -12.29 4.24 5.44
C TYR A 48 -13.68 4.19 6.05
N ALA A 49 -14.41 5.31 5.98
CA ALA A 49 -15.85 5.32 6.13
C ALA A 49 -16.52 5.25 4.75
N ILE A 50 -17.68 4.60 4.67
CA ILE A 50 -18.47 4.54 3.44
C ILE A 50 -18.81 5.97 2.99
N GLY A 51 -18.54 6.27 1.71
CA GLY A 51 -18.80 7.60 1.12
C GLY A 51 -17.72 8.65 1.40
N VAL A 52 -16.68 8.33 2.17
CA VAL A 52 -15.57 9.26 2.46
C VAL A 52 -14.36 8.89 1.60
N ALA A 53 -13.86 9.87 0.83
CA ALA A 53 -12.76 9.63 -0.10
C ALA A 53 -11.40 9.48 0.60
N HIS A 54 -11.11 10.32 1.59
CA HIS A 54 -9.85 10.24 2.34
C HIS A 54 -9.92 9.14 3.40
N PRO A 55 -8.82 8.41 3.65
CA PRO A 55 -8.77 7.48 4.78
C PRO A 55 -8.97 8.25 6.10
N LEU A 56 -9.67 7.62 7.04
CA LEU A 56 -9.84 8.14 8.40
C LEU A 56 -8.54 8.05 9.20
N SER A 57 -7.70 7.04 8.90
CA SER A 57 -6.41 6.84 9.54
C SER A 57 -5.42 6.16 8.60
N ILE A 58 -4.14 6.46 8.82
CA ILE A 58 -2.97 5.77 8.25
C ILE A 58 -2.06 5.46 9.43
N ASN A 59 -1.98 4.20 9.83
CA ASN A 59 -1.12 3.76 10.93
C ASN A 59 0.09 2.99 10.37
N VAL A 60 1.25 3.22 10.96
CA VAL A 60 2.53 2.59 10.59
C VAL A 60 3.08 1.89 11.82
N GLU A 61 3.62 0.69 11.63
CA GLU A 61 4.39 -0.05 12.64
C GLU A 61 5.66 -0.61 11.98
N THR A 62 6.83 -0.19 12.44
CA THR A 62 8.12 -0.68 11.91
C THR A 62 8.78 -1.76 12.77
N PHE A 63 8.16 -2.18 13.87
CA PHE A 63 8.62 -3.22 14.76
C PHE A 63 10.04 -2.97 15.29
N GLY A 64 10.38 -1.71 15.55
CA GLY A 64 11.70 -1.28 16.02
C GLY A 64 12.80 -1.28 14.96
N THR A 65 12.47 -1.47 13.68
CA THR A 65 13.45 -1.45 12.57
C THR A 65 13.48 -0.12 11.81
N GLY A 66 12.63 0.84 12.19
CA GLY A 66 12.57 2.16 11.58
C GLY A 66 13.83 2.99 11.84
N LYS A 67 14.33 3.68 10.81
CA LYS A 67 15.42 4.67 10.93
C LYS A 67 14.93 6.04 11.40
N ILE A 68 13.63 6.26 11.31
CA ILE A 68 12.92 7.45 11.80
C ILE A 68 11.63 6.99 12.49
N ALA A 69 11.00 7.87 13.26
CA ALA A 69 9.77 7.56 13.99
C ALA A 69 8.62 7.16 13.05
N ASP A 70 7.77 6.23 13.50
CA ASP A 70 6.66 5.68 12.71
C ASP A 70 5.64 6.76 12.33
N GLU A 71 5.39 7.73 13.22
CA GLU A 71 4.56 8.90 12.95
C GLU A 71 5.13 9.73 11.80
N LYS A 72 6.47 9.84 11.74
CA LYS A 72 7.13 10.56 10.65
C LYS A 72 6.99 9.82 9.33
N ILE A 73 7.10 8.49 9.34
CA ILE A 73 6.85 7.66 8.16
C ILE A 73 5.39 7.84 7.70
N ALA A 74 4.43 7.85 8.62
CA ALA A 74 3.02 8.06 8.31
C ALA A 74 2.78 9.42 7.63
N GLU A 75 3.39 10.50 8.12
CA GLU A 75 3.33 11.82 7.48
C GLU A 75 3.91 11.82 6.06
N LEU A 76 5.06 11.15 5.87
CA LEU A 76 5.69 11.05 4.55
C LEU A 76 4.83 10.25 3.58
N ILE A 77 4.19 9.17 4.06
CA ILE A 77 3.24 8.39 3.29
C ILE A 77 2.08 9.27 2.83
N ALA A 78 1.45 10.01 3.76
CA ALA A 78 0.32 10.88 3.45
C ALA A 78 0.65 11.98 2.41
N LYS A 79 1.90 12.40 2.32
CA LYS A 79 2.39 13.39 1.33
C LYS A 79 2.79 12.76 0.01
N THR A 80 3.25 11.51 0.02
CA THR A 80 3.83 10.84 -1.17
C THR A 80 2.79 10.01 -1.93
N PHE A 81 1.79 9.49 -1.21
CA PHE A 81 0.79 8.58 -1.74
C PHE A 81 -0.62 9.17 -1.57
N ASP A 82 -1.34 9.30 -2.69
CA ASP A 82 -2.75 9.69 -2.66
C ASP A 82 -3.61 8.43 -2.45
N LEU A 83 -3.96 8.18 -1.19
CA LEU A 83 -4.72 6.99 -0.78
C LEU A 83 -6.24 7.14 -0.94
N ARG A 84 -6.73 8.13 -1.70
CA ARG A 84 -8.16 8.14 -2.06
C ARG A 84 -8.47 6.99 -3.03
N PRO A 85 -9.63 6.31 -2.94
CA PRO A 85 -9.95 5.17 -3.81
C PRO A 85 -9.78 5.45 -5.30
N GLY A 86 -10.19 6.63 -5.78
CA GLY A 86 -10.03 7.04 -7.18
C GLY A 86 -8.56 7.24 -7.59
N ALA A 87 -7.74 7.77 -6.68
CA ALA A 87 -6.31 7.98 -6.93
C ALA A 87 -5.54 6.66 -6.90
N ILE A 88 -5.86 5.76 -5.96
CA ILE A 88 -5.32 4.39 -5.94
C ILE A 88 -5.59 3.69 -7.27
N ILE A 89 -6.82 3.76 -7.78
CA ILE A 89 -7.19 3.16 -9.07
C ILE A 89 -6.36 3.73 -10.22
N ARG A 90 -6.15 5.05 -10.23
CA ARG A 90 -5.37 5.76 -11.26
C ARG A 90 -3.89 5.38 -11.19
N ASP A 91 -3.28 5.50 -10.01
CA ASP A 91 -1.82 5.39 -9.83
C ASP A 91 -1.34 3.94 -9.95
N LEU A 92 -2.17 2.98 -9.53
CA LEU A 92 -1.92 1.55 -9.73
C LEU A 92 -2.54 1.00 -11.02
N ASP A 93 -3.16 1.84 -11.85
CA ASP A 93 -3.70 1.47 -13.15
C ASP A 93 -4.62 0.23 -13.11
N LEU A 94 -5.55 0.24 -12.15
CA LEU A 94 -6.32 -0.96 -11.77
C LEU A 94 -7.48 -1.27 -12.72
N ARG A 95 -7.89 -0.38 -13.61
CA ARG A 95 -9.03 -0.62 -14.52
C ARG A 95 -8.63 -1.46 -15.74
N LYS A 96 -8.14 -2.68 -15.47
CA LYS A 96 -7.64 -3.64 -16.46
C LYS A 96 -8.02 -5.07 -16.10
N PRO A 97 -8.09 -5.99 -17.07
CA PRO A 97 -8.39 -7.41 -16.82
C PRO A 97 -7.15 -8.18 -16.29
N ILE A 98 -6.58 -7.75 -15.16
CA ILE A 98 -5.31 -8.26 -14.62
C ILE A 98 -5.48 -9.25 -13.43
N TYR A 99 -6.70 -9.46 -12.95
CA TYR A 99 -6.94 -10.07 -11.64
C TYR A 99 -7.00 -11.59 -11.61
N GLN A 100 -7.26 -12.26 -12.74
CA GLN A 100 -7.40 -13.72 -12.73
C GLN A 100 -6.11 -14.40 -12.24
N LYS A 101 -4.95 -13.86 -12.63
CA LYS A 101 -3.64 -14.34 -12.20
C LYS A 101 -3.41 -14.21 -10.68
N THR A 102 -4.12 -13.32 -9.98
CA THR A 102 -3.94 -13.12 -8.53
C THR A 102 -4.77 -14.09 -7.70
N ALA A 103 -5.76 -14.76 -8.29
CA ALA A 103 -6.71 -15.63 -7.57
C ALA A 103 -6.07 -16.93 -7.04
N ALA A 104 -4.85 -17.26 -7.48
CA ALA A 104 -4.06 -18.38 -7.00
C ALA A 104 -2.61 -17.93 -6.77
N TYR A 105 -1.92 -18.63 -5.85
CA TYR A 105 -0.51 -18.40 -5.49
C TYR A 105 -0.22 -17.02 -4.88
N GLY A 106 -1.24 -16.37 -4.34
CA GLY A 106 -1.10 -15.11 -3.61
C GLY A 106 -1.13 -13.86 -4.50
N HIS A 107 -1.60 -12.77 -3.89
CA HIS A 107 -1.73 -11.45 -4.52
C HIS A 107 -0.44 -10.62 -4.40
N PHE A 108 0.45 -10.98 -3.47
CA PHE A 108 1.63 -10.18 -3.10
C PHE A 108 2.91 -11.00 -3.20
N GLY A 109 4.03 -10.32 -3.44
CA GLY A 109 5.37 -10.92 -3.49
C GLY A 109 5.71 -11.61 -4.81
N ARG A 110 4.96 -11.33 -5.88
CA ARG A 110 5.18 -11.88 -7.22
C ARG A 110 5.56 -10.77 -8.18
N ASP A 111 6.62 -10.99 -8.95
CA ASP A 111 7.08 -10.05 -9.96
C ASP A 111 6.38 -10.33 -11.30
N ASP A 112 5.11 -9.89 -11.41
CA ASP A 112 4.36 -9.83 -12.67
C ASP A 112 4.23 -8.35 -13.08
N VAL A 113 4.40 -8.06 -14.37
CA VAL A 113 4.32 -6.69 -14.91
C VAL A 113 2.97 -6.03 -14.64
N ASP A 114 1.91 -6.83 -14.52
CA ASP A 114 0.55 -6.36 -14.25
C ASP A 114 0.34 -6.00 -12.77
N PHE A 115 1.21 -6.46 -11.86
CA PHE A 115 1.07 -6.23 -10.42
C PHE A 115 1.77 -4.93 -10.03
N THR A 116 1.17 -3.82 -10.45
CA THR A 116 1.68 -2.45 -10.20
C THR A 116 1.93 -2.15 -8.72
N TRP A 117 1.18 -2.77 -7.80
CA TRP A 117 1.39 -2.65 -6.35
C TRP A 117 2.67 -3.32 -5.84
N GLU A 118 3.38 -4.09 -6.66
CA GLU A 118 4.69 -4.63 -6.34
C GLU A 118 5.85 -3.72 -6.80
N LYS A 119 5.57 -2.57 -7.43
CA LYS A 119 6.61 -1.62 -7.83
C LYS A 119 7.14 -0.84 -6.63
N THR A 120 8.41 -0.44 -6.71
CA THR A 120 9.10 0.40 -5.71
C THR A 120 9.43 1.79 -6.28
N ASP A 121 8.54 2.32 -7.11
CA ASP A 121 8.70 3.56 -7.89
C ASP A 121 8.65 4.85 -7.04
N ARG A 122 8.22 4.74 -5.77
CA ARG A 122 8.13 5.87 -4.82
C ARG A 122 9.20 5.81 -3.73
N ALA A 123 10.07 4.80 -3.75
CA ALA A 123 11.11 4.60 -2.74
C ALA A 123 12.09 5.79 -2.67
N GLU A 124 12.58 6.26 -3.82
CA GLU A 124 13.50 7.42 -3.88
C GLU A 124 12.83 8.71 -3.37
N ALA A 125 11.56 8.93 -3.70
CA ALA A 125 10.82 10.09 -3.23
C ALA A 125 10.66 10.06 -1.69
N LEU A 126 10.34 8.90 -1.13
CA LEU A 126 10.27 8.69 0.33
C LEU A 126 11.62 8.93 1.00
N LYS A 127 12.68 8.32 0.47
CA LYS A 127 14.04 8.43 1.00
C LYS A 127 14.50 9.89 1.04
N LYS A 128 14.32 10.61 -0.07
CA LYS A 128 14.62 12.05 -0.15
C LYS A 128 13.80 12.87 0.84
N ALA A 129 12.50 12.58 0.98
CA ALA A 129 11.64 13.31 1.91
C ALA A 129 11.96 13.01 3.39
N ALA A 130 12.58 11.87 3.68
CA ALA A 130 13.12 11.52 4.98
C ALA A 130 14.50 12.13 5.27
N GLY A 131 15.18 12.68 4.25
CA GLY A 131 16.54 13.23 4.40
C GLY A 131 17.65 12.16 4.48
N LEU A 132 17.42 10.99 3.87
CA LEU A 132 18.35 9.85 3.86
C LEU A 132 18.95 9.57 2.48
#